data_AF-A0A7J9T2Q3-F1
#
_entry.id   AF-A0A7J9T2Q3-F1
#
_cell.length_a   1.000
_cell.length_b   1.000
_cell.length_c   1.000
_cell.angle_alpha   90.00
_cell.angle_beta   90.00
_cell.angle_gamma   90.00
#
_symmetry.space_group_name_H-M   'P 1'
#
loop_
_entity.id
_entity.type
_entity.pdbx_description
1 polymer ?
#
loop_
_entity_poly.entity_id
_entity_poly.type
_entity_poly.pdbx_seq_one_letter_code
_entity_poly.pdbx_strand_id
1 'polypeptide(L)' 'MAKVGFIKLGNLGMSQVVDLILDEIAARKGIEVMSFGTGAKM' A
#
# COMPACT_ATOMS: atom_id res chain seq x y z
N MET A 1 12.82 -12.27 1.48
CA MET A 1 11.67 -11.70 0.77
C MET A 1 10.64 -11.32 1.80
N ALA A 2 10.39 -10.02 1.99
CA ALA A 2 9.47 -9.50 2.99
C ALA A 2 8.11 -9.22 2.34
N LYS A 3 7.01 -9.57 3.01
CA LYS A 3 5.66 -9.26 2.55
C LYS A 3 5.07 -8.16 3.42
N VAL A 4 4.52 -7.12 2.80
CA VAL A 4 3.97 -5.95 3.49
C VAL A 4 2.54 -5.72 3.00
N GLY A 5 1.59 -5.73 3.93
CA GLY A 5 0.17 -5.50 3.65
C GLY A 5 -0.35 -4.22 4.29
N PHE A 6 -1.05 -3.39 3.52
CA PHE A 6 -1.73 -2.19 4.00
C PHE A 6 -3.25 -2.38 4.02
N ILE A 7 -3.88 -2.02 5.14
CA ILE A 7 -5.34 -1.90 5.24
C ILE A 7 -5.69 -0.41 5.29
N LYS A 8 -6.37 0.07 4.25
CA LYS A 8 -6.79 1.45 4.07
C LYS A 8 -8.26 1.55 4.49
N LEU A 9 -8.49 2.10 5.69
CA LEU A 9 -9.81 2.49 6.17
C LEU A 9 -9.93 4.01 6.02
N GLY A 10 -10.92 4.46 5.26
CA GLY A 10 -11.10 5.87 4.95
C GLY A 10 -10.01 6.47 4.07
N ASN A 11 -10.10 7.78 3.87
CA ASN A 11 -9.25 8.51 2.94
C ASN A 11 -8.29 9.45 3.69
N LEU A 12 -7.16 8.91 4.14
CA LEU A 12 -6.02 9.69 4.62
C LEU A 12 -5.06 9.91 3.45
N GLY A 13 -4.62 11.15 3.20
CA GLY A 13 -3.75 11.45 2.04
C GLY A 13 -2.50 10.55 1.95
N MET A 14 -1.92 10.20 3.10
CA MET A 14 -0.79 9.26 3.17
C MET A 14 -1.18 7.80 2.92
N SER A 15 -2.41 7.37 3.24
CA SER A 15 -2.84 6.00 2.97
C SER A 15 -2.96 5.72 1.47
N GLN A 16 -3.15 6.75 0.63
CA GLN A 16 -3.25 6.58 -0.82
C GLN A 16 -1.91 6.19 -1.47
N VAL A 17 -0.79 6.66 -0.93
CA VAL A 17 0.54 6.56 -1.58
C VAL A 17 1.52 5.63 -0.86
N VAL A 18 1.18 5.12 0.33
CA VAL A 18 2.11 4.35 1.17
C VAL A 18 2.62 3.07 0.50
N ASP A 19 1.78 2.41 -0.30
CA ASP A 19 2.14 1.25 -1.09
C ASP A 19 3.08 1.61 -2.26
N LEU A 20 2.80 2.74 -2.93
CA LEU A 20 3.63 3.26 -4.01
C LEU A 20 5.03 3.69 -3.52
N ILE A 21 5.14 4.27 -2.32
CA ILE A 21 6.45 4.65 -1.75
C ILE A 21 7.35 3.41 -1.52
N LEU A 22 6.74 2.26 -1.24
CA LEU A 22 7.49 1.04 -0.96
C LEU A 22 7.94 0.30 -2.22
N ASP A 23 7.20 0.44 -3.32
CA ASP A 23 7.53 -0.14 -4.61
C ASP A 23 7.08 0.77 -5.77
N GLU A 24 7.83 1.85 -5.98
CA GLU A 24 7.46 2.96 -6.85
C GLU A 24 7.37 2.60 -8.35
N ILE A 25 8.16 1.61 -8.79
CA ILE A 25 8.24 1.14 -10.19
C ILE A 25 7.84 -0.33 -10.37
N ALA A 26 7.26 -0.97 -9.33
CA ALA A 26 6.88 -2.39 -9.34
C ALA A 26 8.02 -3.35 -9.73
N ALA A 27 9.27 -2.98 -9.46
CA ALA A 27 10.46 -3.72 -9.87
C ALA A 27 11.37 -4.09 -8.69
N ARG A 28 10.94 -3.78 -7.46
CA ARG A 28 11.77 -3.98 -6.28
C ARG A 28 11.90 -5.48 -5.95
N LYS A 29 13.05 -6.05 -6.26
CA LYS A 29 13.36 -7.45 -5.96
C LYS A 29 13.63 -7.62 -4.45
N GLY A 30 12.66 -8.14 -3.72
CA GLY A 30 12.81 -8.52 -2.31
C GLY A 30 11.65 -8.13 -1.39
N ILE A 31 10.72 -7.31 -1.87
CA ILE A 31 9.52 -6.88 -1.14
C ILE A 31 8.30 -7.14 -2.01
N GLU A 32 7.24 -7.69 -1.42
CA GLU A 32 5.92 -7.85 -2.04
C GLU A 32 4.94 -6.96 -1.27
N VAL A 33 4.41 -5.92 -1.93
CA VAL A 33 3.49 -4.95 -1.33
C VAL A 33 2.07 -5.23 -1.81
N MET A 34 1.11 -5.29 -0.88
CA MET A 34 -0.30 -5.47 -1.17
C MET A 34 -1.14 -4.48 -0.37
N SER A 35 -2.21 -3.98 -0.95
CA SER A 35 -3.12 -3.06 -0.27
C SER A 35 -4.58 -3.46 -0.44
N PHE A 36 -5.33 -3.35 0.65
CA PHE A 36 -6.76 -3.59 0.74
C PHE A 36 -7.43 -2.35 1.31
N GLY A 37 -8.61 -1.99 0.83
CA GLY A 37 -9.32 -0.84 1.37
C GLY A 37 -10.80 -0.83 1.08
N THR A 38 -11.53 -0.12 1.94
CA THR A 38 -12.99 0.05 1.87
C THR A 38 -13.39 1.38 1.21
N GLY A 39 -12.43 2.12 0.66
CA GLY A 39 -12.63 3.43 0.05
C GLY A 39 -12.85 4.54 1.08
N ALA A 40 -13.67 5.55 0.75
CA ALA A 40 -14.00 6.64 1.66
C ALA A 40 -14.92 6.20 2.83
N LYS A 41 -15.50 4.99 2.74
CA LYS A 41 -16.27 4.40 3.83
C LYS A 41 -15.29 3.80 4.85
N MET A 42 -15.27 4.40 6.03
CA MET A 42 -14.68 3.83 7.24
C MET A 42 -15.65 2.84 7.85
#